data_AF-A0AAW8JCH8-F1
#
_entry.id   AF-A0AAW8JCH8-F1
#
_cell.length_a   1.000
_cell.length_b   1.000
_cell.length_c   1.000
_cell.angle_alpha   90.00
_cell.angle_beta   90.00
_cell.angle_gamma   90.00
#
_symmetry.space_group_name_H-M   'P 1'
#
loop_
_entity.id
_entity.type
_entity.pdbx_description
1 polymer ?
#
loop_
_entity_poly.entity_id
_entity_poly.type
_entity_poly.pdbx_seq_one_letter_code
_entity_poly.pdbx_strand_id
1 'polypeptide(L)'
;MGTPLKKISVAKTSAQKNHIQHIKITRKKQLFLLFYADEPNDEIARRVFKEAAQTRLVIIKTDPKYDPNIHMVHCPNITHFSQIQLVIDNWIKKYGGQNKVEMKELSIFSHSGLNGPIIYDAWRFDPPEILLPVNRTTSSGVQKRNQLIYSEWIKINYYWGTETRLNFFGCNSANTEINPYTKEQKNNFAKNISTNLNCKNVIVSGQSISSYPSFYPDKRKISVKIAILGISAPYDYQPIYMVSSLPNKGSEAMSENGTDAKPMNFYKNGSMITTNFQSIFNDHRKPRNTQSSPELNMVQSWIENAKDE
;
A
#
# COMPACT_ATOMS: atom_id res chain seq x y z
N MET A 1 44.95 68.08 -18.12
CA MET A 1 44.09 66.90 -17.89
C MET A 1 43.06 67.28 -16.83
N GLY A 2 41.79 67.48 -17.24
CA GLY A 2 40.72 67.97 -16.34
C GLY A 2 40.04 66.83 -15.59
N THR A 3 39.84 67.01 -14.29
CA THR A 3 39.12 66.09 -13.40
C THR A 3 37.65 66.01 -13.78
N PRO A 4 37.01 64.83 -13.93
CA PRO A 4 35.60 64.75 -14.27
C PRO A 4 34.70 65.18 -13.10
N LEU A 5 33.66 65.94 -13.39
CA LEU A 5 32.60 66.32 -12.44
C LEU A 5 31.90 65.06 -11.87
N LYS A 6 31.89 64.95 -10.54
CA LYS A 6 31.10 63.95 -9.80
C LYS A 6 29.61 64.14 -10.12
N LYS A 7 28.99 63.16 -10.80
CA LYS A 7 27.54 63.07 -10.91
C LYS A 7 26.96 62.64 -9.57
N ILE A 8 26.27 63.56 -8.89
CA ILE A 8 25.45 63.26 -7.72
C ILE A 8 24.07 62.85 -8.24
N SER A 9 23.70 61.57 -8.07
CA SER A 9 22.34 61.10 -8.32
C SER A 9 21.52 61.27 -7.05
N VAL A 10 20.59 62.23 -7.04
CA VAL A 10 19.57 62.33 -5.99
C VAL A 10 18.44 61.36 -6.36
N ALA A 11 18.42 60.19 -5.72
CA ALA A 11 17.30 59.26 -5.83
C ALA A 11 16.20 59.70 -4.86
N LYS A 12 15.06 60.18 -5.40
CA LYS A 12 13.81 60.28 -4.64
C LYS A 12 13.23 58.87 -4.54
N THR A 13 13.21 58.30 -3.33
CA THR A 13 12.36 57.14 -3.04
C THR A 13 10.90 57.55 -3.19
N SER A 14 10.21 57.05 -4.22
CA SER A 14 8.77 57.16 -4.29
C SER A 14 8.17 56.20 -3.26
N ALA A 15 7.14 56.65 -2.55
CA ALA A 15 6.31 55.79 -1.72
C ALA A 15 5.41 54.93 -2.63
N GLN A 16 6.00 54.03 -3.42
CA GLN A 16 5.23 52.99 -4.08
C GLN A 16 4.72 52.05 -2.98
N LYS A 17 3.38 51.99 -2.85
CA LYS A 17 2.69 50.95 -2.08
C LYS A 17 3.31 49.61 -2.45
N ASN A 18 3.95 48.95 -1.47
CA ASN A 18 4.31 47.55 -1.59
C ASN A 18 3.01 46.78 -1.80
N HIS A 19 2.69 46.45 -3.05
CA HIS A 19 1.58 45.57 -3.39
C HIS A 19 1.99 44.15 -3.01
N ILE A 20 1.88 43.83 -1.71
CA ILE A 20 2.02 42.46 -1.23
C ILE A 20 0.75 41.71 -1.67
N GLN A 21 0.85 40.99 -2.78
CA GLN A 21 -0.16 40.01 -3.17
C GLN A 21 0.05 38.73 -2.35
N HIS A 22 -0.88 38.46 -1.43
CA HIS A 22 -0.94 37.17 -0.77
C HIS A 22 -1.54 36.13 -1.73
N ILE A 23 -0.68 35.37 -2.42
CA ILE A 23 -1.11 34.25 -3.26
C ILE A 23 -1.38 33.05 -2.36
N LYS A 24 -2.65 32.67 -2.20
CA LYS A 24 -3.03 31.43 -1.49
C LYS A 24 -2.79 30.22 -2.39
N ILE A 25 -1.60 29.62 -2.29
CA ILE A 25 -1.32 28.33 -2.94
C ILE A 25 -2.06 27.24 -2.17
N THR A 26 -3.19 26.78 -2.72
CA THR A 26 -3.90 25.63 -2.16
C THR A 26 -3.22 24.36 -2.67
N ARG A 27 -2.53 23.64 -1.79
CA ARG A 27 -1.92 22.35 -2.11
C ARG A 27 -3.02 21.35 -2.51
N LYS A 28 -2.75 20.52 -3.52
CA LYS A 28 -3.66 19.41 -3.85
C LYS A 28 -3.80 18.49 -2.64
N LYS A 29 -5.01 17.97 -2.43
CA LYS A 29 -5.24 16.86 -1.50
C LYS A 29 -4.51 15.62 -2.02
N GLN A 30 -3.93 14.87 -1.11
CA GLN A 30 -3.17 13.66 -1.37
C GLN A 30 -3.96 12.47 -0.89
N LEU A 31 -4.34 11.60 -1.83
CA LEU A 31 -5.19 10.45 -1.58
C LEU A 31 -4.35 9.19 -1.37
N PHE A 32 -4.71 8.40 -0.36
CA PHE A 32 -4.15 7.10 -0.04
C PHE A 32 -5.31 6.11 0.00
N LEU A 33 -5.35 5.14 -0.91
CA LEU A 33 -6.38 4.10 -0.96
C LEU A 33 -5.76 2.74 -0.65
N LEU A 34 -6.23 2.13 0.43
CA LEU A 34 -5.73 0.87 0.98
C LEU A 34 -6.80 -0.20 0.81
N PHE A 35 -6.92 -0.73 -0.41
CA PHE A 35 -7.93 -1.70 -0.76
C PHE A 35 -7.70 -3.04 -0.07
N TYR A 36 -8.74 -3.65 0.47
CA TYR A 36 -8.69 -5.05 0.91
C TYR A 36 -9.76 -5.89 0.21
N ALA A 37 -9.40 -7.14 -0.12
CA ALA A 37 -10.35 -8.10 -0.67
C ALA A 37 -11.36 -8.50 0.40
N ASP A 38 -12.65 -8.31 0.11
CA ASP A 38 -13.74 -8.73 0.97
C ASP A 38 -14.16 -10.14 0.60
N GLU A 39 -13.65 -11.11 1.36
CA GLU A 39 -13.89 -12.54 1.15
C GLU A 39 -14.89 -13.05 2.19
N PRO A 40 -16.21 -12.89 1.99
CA PRO A 40 -17.20 -13.27 3.01
C PRO A 40 -17.19 -14.77 3.35
N ASN A 41 -16.70 -15.60 2.43
CA ASN A 41 -16.60 -17.04 2.59
C ASN A 41 -15.26 -17.50 3.21
N ASP A 42 -14.31 -16.59 3.45
CA ASP A 42 -13.07 -16.83 4.19
C ASP A 42 -12.87 -15.72 5.22
N GLU A 43 -13.56 -15.86 6.35
CA GLU A 43 -13.59 -14.81 7.38
C GLU A 43 -12.21 -14.49 7.94
N ILE A 44 -11.33 -15.49 8.05
CA ILE A 44 -9.96 -15.31 8.53
C ILE A 44 -9.16 -14.46 7.52
N ALA A 45 -9.18 -14.84 6.24
CA ALA A 45 -8.49 -14.08 5.20
C ALA A 45 -9.02 -12.64 5.10
N ARG A 46 -10.35 -12.48 5.01
CA ARG A 46 -11.02 -11.17 5.01
C ARG A 46 -10.56 -10.30 6.18
N ARG A 47 -10.50 -10.87 7.38
CA ARG A 47 -10.07 -10.15 8.58
C ARG A 47 -8.60 -9.76 8.50
N VAL A 48 -7.71 -10.68 8.15
CA VAL A 48 -6.28 -10.37 7.97
C VAL A 48 -6.07 -9.23 6.98
N PHE A 49 -6.76 -9.23 5.84
CA PHE A 49 -6.61 -8.19 4.83
C PHE A 49 -7.13 -6.84 5.33
N LYS A 50 -8.29 -6.83 5.98
CA LYS A 50 -8.87 -5.63 6.60
C LYS A 50 -7.92 -5.05 7.65
N GLU A 51 -7.45 -5.85 8.58
CA GLU A 51 -6.59 -5.40 9.69
C GLU A 51 -5.19 -4.97 9.19
N ALA A 52 -4.68 -5.61 8.14
CA ALA A 52 -3.44 -5.17 7.50
C ALA A 52 -3.59 -3.80 6.80
N ALA A 53 -4.72 -3.58 6.11
CA ALA A 53 -5.05 -2.28 5.53
C ALA A 53 -5.20 -1.20 6.62
N GLN A 54 -5.90 -1.51 7.72
CA GLN A 54 -6.05 -0.60 8.86
C GLN A 54 -4.72 -0.27 9.53
N THR A 55 -3.84 -1.26 9.70
CA THR A 55 -2.49 -1.05 10.23
C THR A 55 -1.74 -0.03 9.38
N ARG A 56 -1.80 -0.16 8.05
CA ARG A 56 -1.18 0.81 7.14
C ARG A 56 -1.82 2.21 7.25
N LEU A 57 -3.13 2.31 7.40
CA LEU A 57 -3.85 3.57 7.61
C LEU A 57 -3.38 4.28 8.86
N VAL A 58 -3.34 3.56 9.99
CA VAL A 58 -2.88 4.08 11.28
C VAL A 58 -1.45 4.58 11.18
N ILE A 59 -0.56 3.84 10.50
CA ILE A 59 0.84 4.23 10.31
C ILE A 59 0.97 5.49 9.47
N ILE A 60 0.15 5.66 8.42
CA ILE A 60 0.15 6.91 7.62
C ILE A 60 -0.35 8.08 8.47
N LYS A 61 -1.44 7.92 9.22
CA LYS A 61 -2.04 8.98 10.02
C LYS A 61 -1.20 9.41 11.22
N THR A 62 -0.30 8.54 11.67
CA THR A 62 0.65 8.81 12.75
C THR A 62 2.04 9.18 12.24
N ASP A 63 2.26 9.25 10.93
CA ASP A 63 3.55 9.67 10.36
C ASP A 63 3.86 11.13 10.75
N PRO A 64 5.12 11.48 11.07
CA PRO A 64 5.52 12.85 11.40
C PRO A 64 5.17 13.89 10.32
N LYS A 65 5.06 13.46 9.05
CA LYS A 65 4.69 14.32 7.92
C LYS A 65 3.19 14.33 7.64
N TYR A 66 2.36 13.62 8.42
CA TYR A 66 0.93 13.57 8.21
C TYR A 66 0.27 14.95 8.43
N ASP A 67 -0.51 15.41 7.46
CA ASP A 67 -1.35 16.60 7.59
C ASP A 67 -2.81 16.22 7.27
N PRO A 68 -3.74 16.25 8.25
CA PRO A 68 -5.13 15.85 8.03
C PRO A 68 -5.89 16.74 7.04
N ASN A 69 -5.39 17.96 6.75
CA ASN A 69 -6.01 18.85 5.77
C ASN A 69 -5.67 18.47 4.33
N ILE A 70 -4.54 17.80 4.14
CA ILE A 70 -3.99 17.45 2.82
C ILE A 70 -4.14 15.94 2.58
N HIS A 71 -3.84 15.11 3.57
CA HIS A 71 -3.75 13.66 3.43
C HIS A 71 -5.10 12.97 3.73
N MET A 72 -5.68 12.39 2.70
CA MET A 72 -6.96 11.68 2.75
C MET A 72 -6.67 10.17 2.67
N VAL A 73 -6.82 9.45 3.78
CA VAL A 73 -6.44 8.04 3.90
C VAL A 73 -7.67 7.18 4.14
N HIS A 74 -7.90 6.18 3.27
CA HIS A 74 -9.09 5.33 3.30
C HIS A 74 -8.74 3.86 3.07
N CYS A 75 -9.51 2.97 3.71
CA CYS A 75 -9.44 1.52 3.53
C CYS A 75 -10.73 0.97 2.91
N PRO A 76 -10.97 1.18 1.60
CA PRO A 76 -12.14 0.62 0.93
C PRO A 76 -12.03 -0.91 0.82
N ASN A 77 -13.13 -1.62 0.99
CA ASN A 77 -13.23 -3.04 0.63
C ASN A 77 -13.55 -3.17 -0.86
N ILE A 78 -13.14 -4.29 -1.47
CA ILE A 78 -13.51 -4.67 -2.84
C ILE A 78 -13.94 -6.13 -2.89
N THR A 79 -15.04 -6.40 -3.60
CA THR A 79 -15.53 -7.75 -3.90
C THR A 79 -15.27 -8.17 -5.35
N HIS A 80 -14.80 -7.23 -6.19
CA HIS A 80 -14.47 -7.45 -7.60
C HIS A 80 -13.56 -6.33 -8.12
N PHE A 81 -12.92 -6.53 -9.27
CA PHE A 81 -11.88 -5.65 -9.79
C PHE A 81 -12.41 -4.35 -10.41
N SER A 82 -13.56 -4.37 -11.10
CA SER A 82 -14.12 -3.14 -11.69
C SER A 82 -14.50 -2.09 -10.64
N GLN A 83 -14.67 -2.47 -9.37
CA GLN A 83 -14.82 -1.52 -8.25
C GLN A 83 -13.60 -0.62 -8.03
N ILE A 84 -12.39 -1.06 -8.39
CA ILE A 84 -11.17 -0.29 -8.12
C ILE A 84 -11.26 1.09 -8.79
N GLN A 85 -11.61 1.15 -10.07
CA GLN A 85 -11.75 2.42 -10.79
C GLN A 85 -12.90 3.25 -10.20
N LEU A 86 -14.05 2.64 -9.93
CA LEU A 86 -15.21 3.32 -9.37
C LEU A 86 -14.88 3.99 -8.02
N VAL A 87 -14.15 3.30 -7.15
CA VAL A 87 -13.74 3.83 -5.85
C VAL A 87 -12.73 4.96 -6.02
N ILE A 88 -11.74 4.82 -6.90
CA ILE A 88 -10.78 5.90 -7.21
C ILE A 88 -11.54 7.15 -7.66
N ASP A 89 -12.39 7.03 -8.68
CA ASP A 89 -13.14 8.14 -9.26
C ASP A 89 -14.04 8.82 -8.24
N ASN A 90 -14.71 8.04 -7.40
CA ASN A 90 -15.57 8.55 -6.34
C ASN A 90 -14.80 9.41 -5.34
N TRP A 91 -13.62 8.98 -4.89
CA TRP A 91 -12.80 9.77 -3.95
C TRP A 91 -12.19 11.01 -4.61
N ILE A 92 -11.72 10.90 -5.86
CA ILE A 92 -11.24 12.04 -6.63
C ILE A 92 -12.35 13.08 -6.77
N LYS A 93 -13.57 12.67 -7.17
CA LYS A 93 -14.74 13.55 -7.27
C LYS A 93 -15.10 14.17 -5.93
N LYS A 94 -15.20 13.37 -4.86
CA LYS A 94 -15.55 13.81 -3.50
C LYS A 94 -14.63 14.91 -2.98
N TYR A 95 -13.35 14.86 -3.35
CA TYR A 95 -12.35 15.85 -2.92
C TYR A 95 -12.11 16.99 -3.92
N GLY A 96 -12.94 17.09 -4.97
CA GLY A 96 -12.97 18.26 -5.85
C GLY A 96 -12.35 18.06 -7.23
N GLY A 97 -12.13 16.81 -7.64
CA GLY A 97 -11.68 16.42 -8.99
C GLY A 97 -10.15 16.38 -9.16
N GLN A 98 -9.70 15.88 -10.31
CA GLN A 98 -8.28 15.64 -10.65
C GLN A 98 -7.37 16.89 -10.57
N ASN A 99 -7.96 18.08 -10.65
CA ASN A 99 -7.21 19.34 -10.51
C ASN A 99 -6.90 19.68 -9.04
N LYS A 100 -7.62 19.07 -8.09
CA LYS A 100 -7.50 19.35 -6.64
C LYS A 100 -6.98 18.16 -5.84
N VAL A 101 -6.92 16.98 -6.44
CA VAL A 101 -6.59 15.72 -5.76
C VAL A 101 -5.58 14.94 -6.60
N GLU A 102 -4.64 14.30 -5.94
CA GLU A 102 -3.67 13.39 -6.54
C GLU A 102 -3.48 12.15 -5.66
N MET A 103 -3.23 11.01 -6.28
CA MET A 103 -2.97 9.75 -5.58
C MET A 103 -1.50 9.67 -5.15
N LYS A 104 -1.26 9.37 -3.87
CA LYS A 104 0.07 9.13 -3.30
C LYS A 104 0.37 7.65 -3.09
N GLU A 105 -0.65 6.88 -2.72
CA GLU A 105 -0.50 5.45 -2.47
C GLU A 105 -1.78 4.72 -2.84
N LEU A 106 -1.63 3.66 -3.62
CA LEU A 106 -2.62 2.61 -3.73
C LEU A 106 -2.01 1.32 -3.22
N SER A 107 -2.68 0.65 -2.29
CA SER A 107 -2.26 -0.66 -1.79
C SER A 107 -3.41 -1.64 -1.95
N ILE A 108 -3.10 -2.90 -2.27
CA ILE A 108 -4.09 -3.99 -2.33
C ILE A 108 -3.65 -5.11 -1.40
N PHE A 109 -4.50 -5.41 -0.41
CA PHE A 109 -4.35 -6.47 0.58
C PHE A 109 -5.26 -7.63 0.21
N SER A 110 -4.68 -8.76 -0.16
CA SER A 110 -5.43 -9.90 -0.72
C SER A 110 -4.57 -11.16 -0.74
N HIS A 111 -5.19 -12.30 -1.04
CA HIS A 111 -4.44 -13.38 -1.66
C HIS A 111 -3.84 -12.90 -2.99
N SER A 112 -2.78 -13.56 -3.45
CA SER A 112 -2.23 -13.26 -4.77
C SER A 112 -1.67 -14.51 -5.42
N GLY A 113 -1.71 -14.49 -6.75
CA GLY A 113 -1.03 -15.46 -7.59
C GLY A 113 0.06 -14.78 -8.40
N LEU A 114 0.56 -15.47 -9.42
CA LEU A 114 1.58 -14.96 -10.31
C LEU A 114 1.12 -13.77 -11.18
N ASN A 115 -0.20 -13.52 -11.27
CA ASN A 115 -0.79 -12.38 -12.00
C ASN A 115 -1.41 -11.31 -11.08
N GLY A 116 -0.94 -11.21 -9.82
CA GLY A 116 -1.38 -10.16 -8.88
C GLY A 116 -2.45 -10.57 -7.87
N PRO A 117 -3.25 -9.63 -7.37
CA PRO A 117 -4.34 -9.89 -6.43
C PRO A 117 -5.31 -10.97 -6.90
N ILE A 118 -5.83 -11.73 -5.94
CA ILE A 118 -6.93 -12.68 -6.11
C ILE A 118 -8.13 -12.12 -5.37
N ILE A 119 -9.29 -12.18 -6.02
CA ILE A 119 -10.58 -11.94 -5.36
C ILE A 119 -11.46 -13.18 -5.60
N TYR A 120 -12.07 -13.67 -4.53
CA TYR A 120 -13.00 -14.79 -4.57
C TYR A 120 -14.34 -14.32 -5.14
N ASP A 121 -14.96 -15.15 -5.96
CA ASP A 121 -16.28 -14.88 -6.53
C ASP A 121 -16.41 -13.60 -7.39
N ALA A 122 -15.31 -12.96 -7.81
CA ALA A 122 -15.35 -11.75 -8.66
C ALA A 122 -16.10 -11.99 -9.99
N TRP A 123 -16.10 -13.22 -10.51
CA TRP A 123 -16.88 -13.65 -11.68
C TRP A 123 -18.39 -13.40 -11.59
N ARG A 124 -18.93 -13.17 -10.38
CA ARG A 124 -20.35 -12.84 -10.19
C ARG A 124 -20.67 -11.38 -10.54
N PHE A 125 -19.65 -10.52 -10.62
CA PHE A 125 -19.80 -9.07 -10.78
C PHE A 125 -19.03 -8.53 -11.99
N ASP A 126 -17.82 -9.03 -12.20
CA ASP A 126 -16.97 -8.64 -13.33
C ASP A 126 -17.26 -9.48 -14.58
N PRO A 127 -17.17 -8.90 -15.78
CA PRO A 127 -17.33 -9.64 -17.02
C PRO A 127 -16.20 -10.68 -17.20
N PRO A 128 -16.47 -11.90 -17.70
CA PRO A 128 -15.47 -12.96 -17.81
C PRO A 128 -14.20 -12.56 -18.59
N GLU A 129 -14.35 -11.73 -19.63
CA GLU A 129 -13.25 -11.26 -20.48
C GLU A 129 -12.18 -10.44 -19.76
N ILE A 130 -12.45 -9.87 -18.58
CA ILE A 130 -11.43 -9.16 -17.79
C ILE A 130 -10.74 -10.06 -16.75
N LEU A 131 -11.23 -11.29 -16.58
CA LEU A 131 -10.82 -12.18 -15.51
C LEU A 131 -9.92 -13.29 -16.00
N LEU A 132 -8.89 -13.58 -15.23
CA LEU A 132 -8.08 -14.79 -15.30
C LEU A 132 -8.53 -15.76 -14.19
N PRO A 133 -9.22 -16.87 -14.52
CA PRO A 133 -9.59 -17.88 -13.52
C PRO A 133 -8.36 -18.59 -12.96
N VAL A 134 -8.28 -18.69 -11.63
CA VAL A 134 -7.19 -19.39 -10.90
C VAL A 134 -7.77 -20.33 -9.84
N ASN A 135 -8.80 -21.07 -10.24
CA ASN A 135 -9.56 -21.94 -9.36
C ASN A 135 -8.68 -22.98 -8.66
N ARG A 136 -9.05 -23.36 -7.43
CA ARG A 136 -8.41 -24.44 -6.69
C ARG A 136 -9.43 -25.46 -6.27
N THR A 137 -9.15 -26.72 -6.58
CA THR A 137 -9.90 -27.85 -6.05
C THR A 137 -9.34 -28.22 -4.68
N THR A 138 -10.20 -28.18 -3.66
CA THR A 138 -9.92 -28.66 -2.30
C THR A 138 -10.82 -29.87 -2.02
N SER A 139 -10.58 -30.55 -0.89
CA SER A 139 -11.49 -31.61 -0.39
C SER A 139 -12.91 -31.11 -0.15
N SER A 140 -13.10 -29.80 0.04
CA SER A 140 -14.38 -29.12 0.23
C SER A 140 -15.03 -28.58 -1.06
N GLY A 141 -14.42 -28.81 -2.23
CA GLY A 141 -14.98 -28.41 -3.53
C GLY A 141 -14.07 -27.47 -4.34
N VAL A 142 -14.62 -26.85 -5.38
CA VAL A 142 -13.89 -25.90 -6.24
C VAL A 142 -14.03 -24.48 -5.70
N GLN A 143 -12.94 -23.91 -5.22
CA GLN A 143 -12.88 -22.48 -4.88
C GLN A 143 -12.74 -21.67 -6.18
N LYS A 144 -13.78 -20.88 -6.50
CA LYS A 144 -13.77 -19.97 -7.65
C LYS A 144 -13.03 -18.69 -7.33
N ARG A 145 -11.90 -18.48 -8.00
CA ARG A 145 -10.95 -17.41 -7.71
C ARG A 145 -10.52 -16.75 -9.00
N ASN A 146 -10.42 -15.43 -9.01
CA ASN A 146 -10.07 -14.68 -10.20
C ASN A 146 -8.94 -13.69 -9.92
N GLN A 147 -8.08 -13.51 -10.91
CA GLN A 147 -7.15 -12.38 -11.02
C GLN A 147 -7.61 -11.48 -12.15
N LEU A 148 -7.23 -10.21 -12.14
CA LEU A 148 -7.46 -9.31 -13.29
C LEU A 148 -6.40 -9.58 -14.37
N ILE A 149 -6.80 -9.72 -15.63
CA ILE A 149 -5.84 -9.91 -16.72
C ILE A 149 -4.93 -8.68 -16.87
N TYR A 150 -3.69 -8.89 -17.30
CA TYR A 150 -2.66 -7.85 -17.33
C TYR A 150 -3.06 -6.58 -18.10
N SER A 151 -3.73 -6.73 -19.25
CA SER A 151 -4.15 -5.61 -20.11
C SER A 151 -5.15 -4.66 -19.44
N GLU A 152 -5.92 -5.14 -18.46
CA GLU A 152 -6.91 -4.30 -17.76
C GLU A 152 -6.25 -3.45 -16.67
N TRP A 153 -5.14 -3.89 -16.08
CA TRP A 153 -4.37 -3.06 -15.16
C TRP A 153 -3.85 -1.77 -15.79
N ILE A 154 -3.61 -1.78 -17.11
CA ILE A 154 -3.16 -0.61 -17.89
C ILE A 154 -4.29 0.44 -18.03
N LYS A 155 -5.55 0.01 -17.95
CA LYS A 155 -6.71 0.88 -18.14
C LYS A 155 -7.09 1.69 -16.91
N ILE A 156 -6.60 1.31 -15.73
CA ILE A 156 -6.90 2.01 -14.48
C ILE A 156 -6.27 3.41 -14.52
N ASN A 157 -7.08 4.44 -14.33
CA ASN A 157 -6.61 5.79 -14.14
C ASN A 157 -6.47 6.08 -12.64
N TYR A 158 -5.21 6.08 -12.18
CA TYR A 158 -4.89 6.26 -10.78
C TYR A 158 -4.81 7.73 -10.32
N TYR A 159 -4.71 8.69 -11.24
CA TYR A 159 -4.50 10.10 -10.92
C TYR A 159 -3.25 10.36 -10.06
N TRP A 160 -2.13 9.73 -10.41
CA TRP A 160 -0.87 9.84 -9.65
C TRP A 160 -0.39 11.28 -9.46
N GLY A 161 0.09 11.57 -8.24
CA GLY A 161 0.92 12.73 -7.95
C GLY A 161 2.41 12.45 -8.17
N THR A 162 3.26 13.14 -7.42
CA THR A 162 4.70 12.86 -7.34
C THR A 162 5.01 11.85 -6.24
N GLU A 163 6.17 11.18 -6.28
CA GLU A 163 6.64 10.25 -5.24
C GLU A 163 5.56 9.24 -4.80
N THR A 164 5.02 8.51 -5.76
CA THR A 164 3.87 7.63 -5.58
C THR A 164 4.27 6.17 -5.45
N ARG A 165 3.40 5.38 -4.83
CA ARG A 165 3.59 3.93 -4.74
C ARG A 165 2.32 3.14 -4.99
N LEU A 166 2.51 1.95 -5.56
CA LEU A 166 1.51 0.93 -5.78
C LEU A 166 2.00 -0.37 -5.11
N ASN A 167 1.35 -0.80 -4.04
CA ASN A 167 1.79 -1.95 -3.25
C ASN A 167 0.83 -3.13 -3.37
N PHE A 168 1.37 -4.33 -3.55
CA PHE A 168 0.60 -5.56 -3.59
C PHE A 168 0.99 -6.47 -2.41
N PHE A 169 0.16 -6.45 -1.37
CA PHE A 169 0.30 -7.29 -0.20
C PHE A 169 -0.45 -8.60 -0.43
N GLY A 170 0.24 -9.57 -1.03
CA GLY A 170 -0.28 -10.90 -1.28
C GLY A 170 0.79 -11.81 -1.85
N CYS A 171 0.60 -13.13 -1.72
CA CYS A 171 1.60 -14.13 -2.09
C CYS A 171 2.13 -13.97 -3.53
N ASN A 172 3.45 -14.06 -3.71
CA ASN A 172 4.11 -14.12 -5.01
C ASN A 172 3.89 -12.89 -5.93
N SER A 173 3.38 -11.78 -5.41
CA SER A 173 3.11 -10.58 -6.22
C SER A 173 4.37 -9.93 -6.80
N ALA A 174 5.56 -10.29 -6.31
CA ALA A 174 6.85 -9.89 -6.86
C ALA A 174 7.89 -11.03 -6.81
N ASN A 175 7.46 -12.25 -7.14
CA ASN A 175 8.31 -13.42 -7.11
C ASN A 175 9.43 -13.34 -8.17
N THR A 176 10.65 -13.66 -7.77
CA THR A 176 11.86 -13.63 -8.62
C THR A 176 12.48 -15.01 -8.83
N GLU A 177 11.92 -16.05 -8.21
CA GLU A 177 12.39 -17.42 -8.29
C GLU A 177 12.34 -17.93 -9.73
N ILE A 178 13.39 -18.67 -10.09
CA ILE A 178 13.49 -19.40 -11.34
C ILE A 178 12.96 -20.80 -11.09
N ASN A 179 12.10 -21.29 -11.99
CA ASN A 179 11.65 -22.67 -11.95
C ASN A 179 12.87 -23.59 -12.14
N PRO A 180 13.19 -24.48 -11.19
CA PRO A 180 14.40 -25.29 -11.26
C PRO A 180 14.40 -26.28 -12.43
N TYR A 181 13.21 -26.67 -12.91
CA TYR A 181 13.01 -27.63 -14.00
C TYR A 181 12.98 -26.96 -15.36
N THR A 182 12.19 -25.88 -15.52
CA THR A 182 12.06 -25.20 -16.83
C THR A 182 13.11 -24.13 -17.06
N LYS A 183 13.84 -23.71 -16.01
CA LYS A 183 14.75 -22.56 -15.99
C LYS A 183 14.10 -21.22 -16.34
N GLU A 184 12.78 -21.17 -16.46
CA GLU A 184 12.02 -19.95 -16.70
C GLU A 184 11.78 -19.19 -15.40
N GLN A 185 11.86 -17.87 -15.46
CA GLN A 185 11.48 -17.03 -14.35
C GLN A 185 9.96 -17.08 -14.16
N LYS A 186 9.49 -17.26 -12.91
CA LYS A 186 8.07 -17.11 -12.59
C LYS A 186 7.60 -15.70 -12.97
N ASN A 187 6.32 -15.56 -13.32
CA ASN A 187 5.79 -14.25 -13.67
C ASN A 187 5.94 -13.28 -12.48
N ASN A 188 6.60 -12.15 -12.73
CA ASN A 188 6.88 -11.13 -11.73
C ASN A 188 5.90 -9.98 -11.91
N PHE A 189 4.73 -10.14 -11.29
CA PHE A 189 3.61 -9.23 -11.49
C PHE A 189 3.97 -7.76 -11.19
N ALA A 190 4.57 -7.47 -10.02
CA ALA A 190 4.94 -6.11 -9.65
C ALA A 190 5.93 -5.47 -10.65
N LYS A 191 6.91 -6.23 -11.15
CA LYS A 191 7.84 -5.76 -12.20
C LYS A 191 7.07 -5.40 -13.47
N ASN A 192 6.17 -6.27 -13.92
CA ASN A 192 5.39 -6.04 -15.14
C ASN A 192 4.40 -4.87 -14.99
N ILE A 193 3.78 -4.69 -13.82
CA ILE A 193 2.92 -3.53 -13.58
C ILE A 193 3.74 -2.24 -13.62
N SER A 194 4.98 -2.27 -13.12
CA SER A 194 5.85 -1.09 -13.15
C SER A 194 6.27 -0.64 -14.55
N THR A 195 6.07 -1.46 -15.60
CA THR A 195 6.31 -1.05 -17.00
C THR A 195 5.11 -0.38 -17.64
N ASN A 196 3.93 -0.44 -17.02
CA ASN A 196 2.72 0.15 -17.60
C ASN A 196 2.84 1.67 -17.71
N LEU A 197 2.33 2.26 -18.79
CA LEU A 197 2.33 3.71 -18.99
C LEU A 197 1.60 4.45 -17.87
N ASN A 198 0.49 3.88 -17.38
CA ASN A 198 -0.27 4.41 -16.24
C ASN A 198 0.43 4.22 -14.88
N CYS A 199 1.62 3.59 -14.85
CA CYS A 199 2.48 3.43 -13.66
C CYS A 199 3.88 4.02 -13.88
N LYS A 200 4.07 4.87 -14.89
CA LYS A 200 5.35 5.53 -15.15
C LYS A 200 5.78 6.34 -13.92
N ASN A 201 7.01 6.12 -13.48
CA ASN A 201 7.63 6.72 -12.30
C ASN A 201 6.96 6.41 -10.95
N VAL A 202 6.05 5.43 -10.90
CA VAL A 202 5.47 4.90 -9.66
C VAL A 202 6.38 3.79 -9.12
N ILE A 203 6.58 3.75 -7.80
CA ILE A 203 7.23 2.60 -7.16
C ILE A 203 6.18 1.50 -7.02
N VAL A 204 6.40 0.37 -7.69
CA VAL A 204 5.52 -0.80 -7.59
C VAL A 204 6.19 -1.87 -6.76
N SER A 205 5.53 -2.36 -5.70
CA SER A 205 6.11 -3.33 -4.78
C SER A 205 5.23 -4.55 -4.55
N GLY A 206 5.86 -5.67 -4.19
CA GLY A 206 5.16 -6.89 -3.87
C GLY A 206 5.98 -7.88 -3.04
N GLN A 207 5.32 -8.93 -2.59
CA GLN A 207 5.88 -10.00 -1.78
C GLN A 207 6.70 -10.96 -2.66
N SER A 208 7.90 -11.31 -2.19
CA SER A 208 8.83 -12.15 -2.94
C SER A 208 8.38 -13.61 -3.02
N ILE A 209 7.63 -14.08 -2.02
CA ILE A 209 7.12 -15.47 -1.93
C ILE A 209 5.73 -15.48 -1.25
N SER A 210 5.35 -16.61 -0.66
CA SER A 210 4.12 -16.73 0.15
C SER A 210 4.09 -15.71 1.30
N SER A 211 2.97 -15.03 1.43
CA SER A 211 2.72 -13.99 2.43
C SER A 211 1.81 -14.48 3.54
N TYR A 212 2.10 -14.06 4.77
CA TYR A 212 1.41 -14.48 5.99
C TYR A 212 1.16 -13.28 6.92
N PRO A 213 0.15 -13.34 7.80
CA PRO A 213 -0.05 -12.31 8.82
C PRO A 213 1.12 -12.29 9.81
N SER A 214 1.44 -11.11 10.32
CA SER A 214 2.41 -10.93 11.40
C SER A 214 2.18 -9.65 12.20
N PHE A 215 2.61 -9.64 13.46
CA PHE A 215 2.72 -8.43 14.29
C PHE A 215 3.89 -7.50 13.91
N TYR A 216 4.79 -7.93 13.04
CA TYR A 216 5.97 -7.14 12.66
C TYR A 216 6.09 -7.00 11.13
N PRO A 217 6.60 -5.86 10.63
CA PRO A 217 6.76 -5.63 9.20
C PRO A 217 7.99 -6.33 8.57
N ASP A 218 8.93 -6.76 9.39
CA ASP A 218 10.26 -7.26 9.03
C ASP A 218 10.57 -8.64 9.62
N LYS A 219 9.59 -9.23 10.31
CA LYS A 219 9.69 -10.53 10.97
C LYS A 219 8.33 -11.20 10.87
N ARG A 220 8.28 -12.53 10.86
CA ARG A 220 7.01 -13.27 10.94
C ARG A 220 6.83 -13.83 12.36
N LYS A 221 6.09 -13.10 13.18
CA LYS A 221 5.55 -13.52 14.49
C LYS A 221 4.04 -13.31 14.50
N ILE A 222 3.28 -14.30 14.97
CA ILE A 222 1.82 -14.27 15.07
C ILE A 222 1.35 -15.13 16.24
N SER A 223 0.18 -14.85 16.81
CA SER A 223 -0.36 -15.71 17.88
C SER A 223 -1.12 -16.92 17.33
N VAL A 224 -1.14 -18.01 18.10
CA VAL A 224 -1.98 -19.20 17.84
C VAL A 224 -3.47 -18.81 17.70
N LYS A 225 -3.94 -17.88 18.53
CA LYS A 225 -5.33 -17.41 18.54
C LYS A 225 -5.73 -16.78 17.19
N ILE A 226 -4.82 -16.04 16.55
CA ILE A 226 -5.03 -15.48 15.22
C ILE A 226 -4.85 -16.55 14.14
N ALA A 227 -3.74 -17.27 14.18
CA ALA A 227 -3.32 -18.14 13.09
C ALA A 227 -4.20 -19.38 12.90
N ILE A 228 -4.77 -19.92 14.00
CA ILE A 228 -5.55 -21.16 13.98
C ILE A 228 -7.03 -20.90 14.28
N LEU A 229 -7.32 -20.03 15.26
CA LEU A 229 -8.68 -19.89 15.78
C LEU A 229 -9.43 -18.68 15.21
N GLY A 230 -8.76 -17.80 14.45
CA GLY A 230 -9.37 -16.59 13.91
C GLY A 230 -9.98 -15.66 14.98
N ILE A 231 -9.55 -15.79 16.25
CA ILE A 231 -10.16 -15.08 17.37
C ILE A 231 -9.95 -13.58 17.20
N SER A 232 -11.00 -12.83 17.54
CA SER A 232 -11.09 -11.39 17.30
C SER A 232 -10.19 -10.55 18.18
N ALA A 233 -10.20 -10.80 19.48
CA ALA A 233 -9.58 -9.91 20.47
C ALA A 233 -8.11 -9.58 20.18
N PRO A 234 -7.23 -10.52 19.77
CA PRO A 234 -5.84 -10.18 19.44
C PRO A 234 -5.65 -9.20 18.27
N TYR A 235 -6.62 -9.09 17.35
CA TYR A 235 -6.58 -8.10 16.27
C TYR A 235 -6.84 -6.67 16.78
N ASP A 236 -7.52 -6.53 17.92
CA ASP A 236 -7.90 -5.22 18.45
C ASP A 236 -6.74 -4.52 19.18
N TYR A 237 -5.67 -5.26 19.51
CA TYR A 237 -4.56 -4.78 20.36
C TYR A 237 -3.16 -4.96 19.75
N GLN A 238 -3.03 -5.52 18.55
CA GLN A 238 -1.75 -5.71 17.87
C GLN A 238 -1.86 -5.29 16.39
N PRO A 239 -0.80 -4.73 15.80
CA PRO A 239 -0.79 -4.41 14.38
C PRO A 239 -0.75 -5.69 13.54
N ILE A 240 -1.31 -5.67 12.34
CA ILE A 240 -1.19 -6.78 11.39
C ILE A 240 -0.47 -6.32 10.13
N TYR A 241 0.56 -7.07 9.76
CA TYR A 241 1.31 -6.93 8.53
C TYR A 241 1.17 -8.19 7.70
N MET A 242 1.24 -8.04 6.39
CA MET A 242 1.40 -9.16 5.47
C MET A 242 2.87 -9.26 5.08
N VAL A 243 3.57 -10.29 5.57
CA VAL A 243 5.01 -10.49 5.36
C VAL A 243 5.29 -11.81 4.64
N SER A 244 6.26 -11.79 3.73
CA SER A 244 6.75 -13.01 3.10
C SER A 244 7.49 -13.89 4.10
N SER A 245 7.34 -15.21 3.99
CA SER A 245 8.12 -16.18 4.77
C SER A 245 8.26 -17.48 4.01
N LEU A 246 9.33 -18.23 4.28
CA LEU A 246 9.48 -19.58 3.75
C LEU A 246 8.27 -20.48 4.12
N PRO A 247 7.92 -21.44 3.25
CA PRO A 247 6.88 -22.42 3.54
C PRO A 247 7.22 -23.24 4.79
N ASN A 248 6.21 -23.84 5.42
CA ASN A 248 6.31 -24.71 6.60
C ASN A 248 6.84 -24.06 7.88
N LYS A 249 7.00 -22.72 7.90
CA LYS A 249 7.41 -21.96 9.10
C LYS A 249 6.26 -21.54 10.01
N GLY A 250 5.12 -22.23 9.94
CA GLY A 250 3.91 -21.89 10.70
C GLY A 250 4.08 -22.03 12.21
N SER A 251 4.63 -23.17 12.67
CA SER A 251 4.88 -23.40 14.09
C SER A 251 5.93 -22.44 14.67
N GLU A 252 7.03 -22.22 13.95
CA GLU A 252 8.06 -21.25 14.34
C GLU A 252 7.50 -19.82 14.43
N ALA A 253 6.63 -19.42 13.51
CA ALA A 253 5.97 -18.11 13.55
C ALA A 253 5.07 -17.91 14.78
N MET A 254 4.59 -18.99 15.40
CA MET A 254 3.78 -18.98 16.62
C MET A 254 4.61 -19.14 17.90
N SER A 255 5.92 -19.33 17.78
CA SER A 255 6.82 -19.33 18.92
C SER A 255 7.07 -17.91 19.44
N GLU A 256 7.54 -17.79 20.68
CA GLU A 256 7.95 -16.52 21.30
C GLU A 256 8.88 -15.70 20.40
N ASN A 257 9.83 -16.38 19.76
CA ASN A 257 10.82 -15.77 18.89
C ASN A 257 10.33 -15.54 17.46
N GLY A 258 9.21 -16.10 17.01
CA GLY A 258 8.79 -16.04 15.60
C GLY A 258 9.83 -16.63 14.63
N THR A 259 9.75 -16.26 13.35
CA THR A 259 10.67 -16.67 12.27
C THR A 259 11.02 -15.49 11.37
N ASP A 260 12.08 -15.63 10.59
CA ASP A 260 12.50 -14.63 9.61
C ASP A 260 11.43 -14.36 8.55
N ALA A 261 11.19 -13.08 8.28
CA ALA A 261 10.49 -12.67 7.08
C ALA A 261 11.46 -12.65 5.88
N LYS A 262 10.88 -12.66 4.67
CA LYS A 262 11.60 -12.31 3.45
C LYS A 262 11.23 -10.90 3.01
N PRO A 263 12.18 -10.16 2.42
CA PRO A 263 11.93 -8.80 1.96
C PRO A 263 10.96 -8.77 0.77
N MET A 264 10.31 -7.62 0.61
CA MET A 264 9.56 -7.24 -0.59
C MET A 264 10.54 -6.78 -1.68
N ASN A 265 10.11 -6.92 -2.93
CA ASN A 265 10.83 -6.38 -4.09
C ASN A 265 10.14 -5.12 -4.59
N PHE A 266 10.92 -4.08 -4.88
CA PHE A 266 10.44 -2.77 -5.32
C PHE A 266 10.95 -2.48 -6.73
N TYR A 267 10.05 -2.08 -7.61
CA TYR A 267 10.33 -1.79 -9.01
C TYR A 267 9.88 -0.39 -9.39
N LYS A 268 10.55 0.18 -10.39
CA LYS A 268 10.16 1.44 -11.04
C LYS A 268 10.54 1.35 -12.51
N ASN A 269 9.59 1.62 -13.40
CA ASN A 269 9.81 1.57 -14.86
C ASN A 269 10.44 0.24 -15.33
N GLY A 270 9.99 -0.90 -14.79
CA GLY A 270 10.48 -2.24 -15.13
C GLY A 270 11.78 -2.67 -14.45
N SER A 271 12.47 -1.76 -13.76
CA SER A 271 13.75 -2.04 -13.10
C SER A 271 13.56 -2.22 -11.60
N MET A 272 14.24 -3.20 -11.01
CA MET A 272 14.29 -3.35 -9.54
C MET A 272 15.12 -2.20 -8.96
N ILE A 273 14.54 -1.44 -8.04
CA ILE A 273 15.23 -0.33 -7.38
C ILE A 273 15.80 -0.73 -6.02
N THR A 274 15.16 -1.66 -5.32
CA THR A 274 15.62 -2.20 -4.05
C THR A 274 14.85 -3.46 -3.66
N THR A 275 15.40 -4.22 -2.72
CA THR A 275 14.77 -5.33 -2.01
C THR A 275 14.87 -5.03 -0.51
N ASN A 276 13.72 -4.88 0.16
CA ASN A 276 13.69 -4.47 1.56
C ASN A 276 12.40 -4.93 2.25
N PHE A 277 12.37 -4.90 3.58
CA PHE A 277 11.13 -5.14 4.33
C PHE A 277 10.17 -3.96 4.17
N GLN A 278 8.88 -4.20 4.41
CA GLN A 278 7.90 -3.11 4.41
C GLN A 278 8.14 -2.11 5.54
N SER A 279 9.02 -2.44 6.51
CA SER A 279 9.38 -1.55 7.61
C SER A 279 9.96 -0.21 7.15
N ILE A 280 10.50 -0.12 5.93
CA ILE A 280 10.96 1.16 5.39
C ILE A 280 9.85 2.21 5.28
N PHE A 281 8.58 1.80 5.11
CA PHE A 281 7.44 2.70 4.97
C PHE A 281 6.24 2.36 5.87
N ASN A 282 6.17 1.16 6.42
CA ASN A 282 5.04 0.60 7.16
C ASN A 282 5.49 -0.03 8.48
N ASP A 283 6.24 0.70 9.31
CA ASP A 283 6.69 0.22 10.61
C ASP A 283 6.07 1.08 11.70
N HIS A 284 5.36 0.48 12.64
CA HIS A 284 4.78 1.16 13.81
C HIS A 284 5.85 1.65 14.80
N ARG A 285 7.03 1.03 14.83
CA ARG A 285 8.11 1.31 15.80
C ARG A 285 8.89 2.59 15.52
N LYS A 286 8.76 3.16 14.31
CA LYS A 286 9.42 4.44 13.95
C LYS A 286 8.78 5.62 14.71
N PRO A 287 9.46 6.79 14.78
CA PRO A 287 8.90 8.00 15.40
C PRO A 287 7.53 8.37 14.81
N ARG A 288 6.59 8.74 15.69
CA ARG A 288 5.24 9.20 15.34
C ARG A 288 5.11 10.72 15.46
N ASN A 289 4.08 11.28 14.84
CA ASN A 289 3.64 12.64 15.15
C ASN A 289 3.18 12.76 16.62
N THR A 290 3.05 13.99 17.08
CA THR A 290 2.66 14.31 18.47
C THR A 290 1.20 14.74 18.59
N GLN A 291 0.42 14.63 17.52
CA GLN A 291 -0.98 15.05 17.51
C GLN A 291 -1.85 13.95 18.13
N SER A 292 -2.47 14.26 19.27
CA SER A 292 -3.40 13.34 19.93
C SER A 292 -4.50 12.92 18.95
N SER A 293 -4.63 11.61 18.76
CA SER A 293 -5.61 10.98 17.87
C SER A 293 -5.86 9.54 18.33
N PRO A 294 -7.03 8.95 18.00
CA PRO A 294 -7.28 7.53 18.25
C PRO A 294 -6.19 6.64 17.65
N GLU A 295 -5.72 6.97 16.45
CA GLU A 295 -4.66 6.23 15.77
C GLU A 295 -3.31 6.31 16.49
N LEU A 296 -2.95 7.46 17.07
CA LEU A 296 -1.73 7.58 17.86
C LEU A 296 -1.80 6.74 19.14
N ASN A 297 -2.95 6.75 19.82
CA ASN A 297 -3.17 5.92 21.01
C ASN A 297 -3.09 4.42 20.68
N MET A 298 -3.60 4.01 19.51
CA MET A 298 -3.45 2.63 19.04
C MET A 298 -1.98 2.24 18.86
N VAL A 299 -1.17 3.08 18.21
CA VAL A 299 0.27 2.79 18.04
C VAL A 299 1.00 2.72 19.37
N GLN A 300 0.67 3.59 20.33
CA GLN A 300 1.24 3.56 21.67
C GLN A 300 0.92 2.24 22.38
N SER A 301 -0.34 1.80 22.32
CA SER A 301 -0.75 0.50 22.87
C SER A 301 -0.01 -0.67 22.19
N TRP A 302 0.18 -0.64 20.87
CA TRP A 302 0.99 -1.66 20.18
C TRP A 302 2.43 -1.73 20.68
N ILE A 303 3.05 -0.57 20.91
CA ILE A 303 4.44 -0.48 21.41
C ILE A 303 4.52 -0.97 22.86
N GLU A 304 3.53 -0.67 23.69
CA GLU A 304 3.45 -1.13 25.08
C GLU A 304 3.26 -2.65 25.14
N ASN A 305 2.29 -3.18 24.41
CA ASN A 305 2.02 -4.62 24.36
C ASN A 305 3.20 -5.44 23.83
N ALA A 306 4.03 -4.86 22.95
CA ALA A 306 5.23 -5.51 22.44
C ALA A 306 6.38 -5.61 23.48
N LYS A 307 6.30 -4.89 24.62
CA LYS A 307 7.30 -5.00 25.71
C LYS A 307 6.97 -6.12 26.69
N ASP A 308 5.71 -6.54 26.74
CA ASP A 308 5.20 -7.59 27.63
C ASP A 308 5.17 -8.98 26.96
N GLU A 309 5.69 -9.09 25.72
CA GLU A 309 5.83 -10.31 24.90
C GLU A 309 7.30 -10.67 24.61
#